data_AF-E0NJR9-F1
#
_entry.id   AF-E0NJR9-F1
#
_cell.length_a   1.000
_cell.length_b   1.000
_cell.length_c   1.000
_cell.angle_alpha   90.00
_cell.angle_beta   90.00
_cell.angle_gamma   90.00
#
_symmetry.space_group_name_H-M   'P 1'
#
loop_
_entity.id
_entity.type
_entity.pdbx_description
1 polymer ?
#
loop_
_entity_poly.entity_id
_entity_poly.type
_entity_poly.pdbx_seq_one_letter_code
_entity_poly.pdbx_strand_id
1 'polypeptide(L)'
;MRKRKPNMFLRRLVSLTILGILIMMIPAMLLNNGTDTIEIKENYIESTKPLAISVAKKYGLFPSVTLAQSALESNFGRSELSTSYNNYFGIKAKSGGVEMETKEYENGVEKSVLEPFKKYDSKKASFKDYGKLISTAARYEKVRDAKDYKEAITLIQSCGYATDPNYAKKVIDIIEKYNLMELDNE
;
A
#
# COMPACT_ATOMS: atom_id res chain seq x y z
N MET A 1 -75.07 -7.26 50.32
CA MET A 1 -75.98 -8.04 49.46
C MET A 1 -76.18 -7.33 48.12
N ARG A 2 -75.36 -7.61 47.10
CA ARG A 2 -75.73 -7.61 45.65
C ARG A 2 -74.50 -8.04 44.83
N LYS A 3 -74.73 -9.06 44.01
CA LYS A 3 -73.75 -9.83 43.21
C LYS A 3 -73.29 -9.02 41.99
N ARG A 4 -72.00 -9.10 41.63
CA ARG A 4 -71.55 -9.02 40.23
C ARG A 4 -70.62 -10.19 39.93
N LYS A 5 -70.89 -10.81 38.78
CA LYS A 5 -70.43 -12.14 38.32
C LYS A 5 -68.96 -12.14 37.86
N PRO A 6 -68.30 -13.31 37.85
CA PRO A 6 -66.89 -13.46 37.52
C PRO A 6 -66.65 -13.54 36.01
N ASN A 7 -65.56 -12.94 35.52
CA ASN A 7 -65.06 -13.18 34.17
C ASN A 7 -64.08 -14.36 34.18
N MET A 8 -64.50 -15.47 33.58
CA MET A 8 -63.64 -16.56 33.14
C MET A 8 -62.74 -16.09 31.99
N PHE A 9 -61.43 -16.12 32.18
CA PHE A 9 -60.45 -16.41 31.11
C PHE A 9 -59.29 -17.14 31.80
N LEU A 10 -59.32 -18.47 31.82
CA LEU A 10 -58.76 -19.39 30.82
C LEU A 10 -57.30 -19.77 31.17
N ARG A 11 -57.18 -21.00 31.68
CA ARG A 11 -55.94 -21.75 31.94
C ARG A 11 -55.13 -21.91 30.64
N ARG A 12 -53.83 -21.61 30.66
CA ARG A 12 -52.78 -22.32 29.91
C ARG A 12 -51.49 -22.24 30.73
N LEU A 13 -51.14 -23.29 31.46
CA LEU A 13 -50.33 -24.45 31.05
C LEU A 13 -48.85 -24.09 30.91
N VAL A 14 -48.07 -24.72 31.78
CA VAL A 14 -46.61 -24.80 31.86
C VAL A 14 -45.99 -25.14 30.51
N SER A 15 -44.88 -24.48 30.16
CA SER A 15 -43.82 -25.09 29.38
C SER A 15 -42.47 -24.50 29.81
N LEU A 16 -41.74 -25.27 30.63
CA LEU A 16 -40.30 -25.14 30.75
C LEU A 16 -39.70 -25.60 29.41
N THR A 17 -38.99 -24.72 28.71
CA THR A 17 -38.03 -25.11 27.67
C THR A 17 -36.64 -24.66 28.11
N ILE A 18 -35.93 -25.65 28.64
CA ILE A 18 -34.49 -25.93 28.52
C ILE A 18 -33.63 -24.79 27.95
N LEU A 19 -32.76 -24.30 28.83
CA LEU A 19 -31.39 -23.86 28.60
C LEU A 19 -30.80 -24.29 27.24
N GLY A 20 -30.98 -23.45 26.22
CA GLY A 20 -30.19 -23.47 25.01
C GLY A 20 -29.19 -22.33 25.12
N ILE A 21 -27.93 -22.65 25.39
CA ILE A 21 -26.81 -21.74 25.27
C ILE A 21 -26.82 -21.21 23.82
N LEU A 22 -27.40 -20.03 23.61
CA LEU A 22 -27.13 -19.24 22.43
C LEU A 22 -25.73 -18.69 22.64
N ILE A 23 -24.71 -19.50 22.32
CA ILE A 23 -23.45 -18.95 21.85
C ILE A 23 -23.87 -18.11 20.65
N MET A 24 -24.03 -16.80 20.89
CA MET A 24 -23.88 -15.80 19.88
C MET A 24 -22.54 -16.13 19.21
N MET A 25 -22.60 -16.83 18.08
CA MET A 25 -21.61 -16.63 17.04
C MET A 25 -21.71 -15.14 16.71
N ILE A 26 -20.92 -14.35 17.44
CA ILE A 26 -20.57 -13.01 17.00
C ILE A 26 -20.05 -13.23 15.58
N PRO A 27 -20.68 -12.66 14.55
CA PRO A 27 -20.18 -12.84 13.21
C PRO A 27 -18.73 -12.33 13.20
N ALA A 28 -17.80 -13.21 12.81
CA ALA A 28 -16.38 -12.92 12.62
C ALA A 28 -16.11 -11.79 11.59
N MET A 29 -17.16 -11.16 11.05
CA MET A 29 -17.11 -10.05 10.11
C MET A 29 -16.43 -8.79 10.63
N LEU A 30 -16.21 -8.64 11.94
CA LEU A 30 -15.47 -7.49 12.49
C LEU A 30 -13.95 -7.73 12.64
N LEU A 31 -13.46 -8.96 12.42
CA LEU A 31 -12.03 -9.30 12.56
C LEU A 31 -11.30 -9.51 11.22
N ASN A 32 -11.99 -9.50 10.07
CA ASN A 32 -11.38 -9.92 8.79
C ASN A 32 -10.59 -8.83 8.04
N ASN A 33 -10.87 -7.54 8.29
CA ASN A 33 -10.29 -6.44 7.51
C ASN A 33 -8.76 -6.32 7.66
N GLY A 34 -8.23 -6.70 8.83
CA GLY A 34 -6.78 -6.67 9.12
C GLY A 34 -6.02 -7.76 8.37
N THR A 35 -6.56 -8.99 8.38
CA THR A 35 -5.98 -10.15 7.70
C THR A 35 -5.99 -9.97 6.19
N ASP A 36 -7.13 -9.54 5.61
CA ASP A 36 -7.23 -9.28 4.17
C ASP A 36 -6.23 -8.20 3.72
N THR A 37 -6.04 -7.16 4.53
CA THR A 37 -5.08 -6.09 4.22
C THR A 37 -3.64 -6.56 4.27
N ILE A 38 -3.29 -7.44 5.22
CA ILE A 38 -1.94 -8.03 5.31
C ILE A 38 -1.69 -8.93 4.10
N GLU A 39 -2.63 -9.83 3.80
CA GLU A 39 -2.54 -10.78 2.70
C GLU A 39 -2.37 -10.05 1.35
N ILE A 40 -3.14 -8.98 1.10
CA ILE A 40 -2.99 -8.20 -0.15
C ILE A 40 -1.59 -7.59 -0.27
N LYS A 41 -1.02 -7.07 0.82
CA LYS A 41 0.32 -6.47 0.80
C LYS A 41 1.40 -7.53 0.57
N GLU A 42 1.31 -8.67 1.23
CA GLU A 42 2.24 -9.80 1.05
C GLU A 42 2.15 -10.35 -0.38
N ASN A 43 0.93 -10.54 -0.90
CA ASN A 43 0.72 -10.96 -2.29
C ASN A 43 1.32 -9.97 -3.29
N TYR A 44 1.23 -8.67 -3.04
CA TYR A 44 1.90 -7.68 -3.88
C TYR A 44 3.43 -7.85 -3.84
N ILE A 45 4.02 -8.00 -2.64
CA ILE A 45 5.46 -8.19 -2.47
C ILE A 45 5.92 -9.43 -3.24
N GLU A 46 5.29 -10.59 -3.01
CA GLU A 46 5.69 -11.84 -3.65
C GLU A 46 5.51 -11.83 -5.17
N SER A 47 4.36 -11.37 -5.66
CA SER A 47 4.11 -11.34 -7.11
C SER A 47 4.97 -10.32 -7.85
N THR A 48 5.48 -9.30 -7.17
CA THR A 48 6.29 -8.22 -7.78
C THR A 48 7.79 -8.46 -7.68
N LYS A 49 8.23 -9.24 -6.69
CA LYS A 49 9.64 -9.53 -6.40
C LYS A 49 10.46 -9.91 -7.63
N PRO A 50 10.06 -10.86 -8.51
CA PRO A 50 10.87 -11.22 -9.68
C PRO A 50 11.11 -10.06 -10.65
N LEU A 51 10.09 -9.20 -10.83
CA LEU A 51 10.21 -8.03 -11.69
C LEU A 51 11.14 -6.97 -11.07
N ALA A 52 11.01 -6.72 -9.77
CA ALA A 52 11.86 -5.77 -9.05
C ALA A 52 13.34 -6.19 -9.13
N ILE A 53 13.67 -7.46 -8.86
CA ILE A 53 15.02 -8.01 -8.96
C ILE A 53 15.56 -7.83 -10.39
N SER A 54 14.80 -8.26 -11.40
CA SER A 54 15.23 -8.20 -12.81
C SER A 54 15.54 -6.77 -13.25
N VAL A 55 14.72 -5.80 -12.86
CA VAL A 55 14.88 -4.39 -13.23
C VAL A 55 16.02 -3.75 -12.45
N ALA A 56 16.08 -3.99 -11.13
CA ALA A 56 17.11 -3.43 -10.28
C ALA A 56 18.50 -3.87 -10.74
N LYS A 57 18.70 -5.17 -10.98
CA LYS A 57 19.94 -5.72 -11.56
C LYS A 57 20.31 -5.06 -12.88
N LYS A 58 19.34 -4.92 -13.79
CA LYS A 58 19.58 -4.31 -15.10
C LYS A 58 20.11 -2.87 -15.01
N TYR A 59 19.69 -2.12 -14.00
CA TYR A 59 20.02 -0.70 -13.86
C TYR A 59 21.01 -0.40 -12.72
N GLY A 60 21.58 -1.42 -12.08
CA GLY A 60 22.51 -1.26 -10.96
C GLY A 60 21.86 -0.61 -9.73
N LEU A 61 20.64 -1.02 -9.40
CA LEU A 61 19.89 -0.55 -8.23
C LEU A 61 19.71 -1.69 -7.22
N PHE A 62 19.34 -1.34 -5.99
CA PHE A 62 18.93 -2.31 -4.97
C PHE A 62 17.51 -2.85 -5.27
N PRO A 63 17.34 -4.19 -5.42
CA PRO A 63 16.02 -4.82 -5.50
C PRO A 63 15.09 -4.45 -4.35
N SER A 64 15.61 -4.37 -3.10
CA SER A 64 14.85 -4.00 -1.91
C SER A 64 14.22 -2.61 -2.03
N VAL A 65 15.01 -1.62 -2.44
CA VAL A 65 14.59 -0.23 -2.66
C VAL A 65 13.57 -0.16 -3.79
N THR A 66 13.84 -0.86 -4.90
CA THR A 66 12.96 -0.87 -6.07
C THR A 66 11.57 -1.41 -5.72
N LEU A 67 11.50 -2.52 -4.98
CA LEU A 67 10.24 -3.14 -4.58
C LEU A 67 9.52 -2.33 -3.49
N ALA A 68 10.25 -1.81 -2.51
CA ALA A 68 9.66 -1.06 -1.40
C ALA A 68 9.12 0.30 -1.86
N GLN A 69 9.83 1.02 -2.73
CA GLN A 69 9.30 2.24 -3.33
C GLN A 69 8.06 1.94 -4.16
N SER A 70 8.07 0.90 -5.01
CA SER A 70 6.87 0.57 -5.78
C SER A 70 5.68 0.23 -4.89
N ALA A 71 5.91 -0.48 -3.77
CA ALA A 71 4.88 -0.80 -2.79
C ALA A 71 4.32 0.46 -2.11
N LEU A 72 5.18 1.39 -1.68
CA LEU A 72 4.77 2.65 -1.06
C LEU A 72 3.94 3.49 -2.03
N GLU A 73 4.51 3.79 -3.20
CA GLU A 73 3.95 4.72 -4.19
C GLU A 73 2.62 4.23 -4.77
N SER A 74 2.49 2.91 -4.95
CA SER A 74 1.28 2.32 -5.52
C SER A 74 0.23 1.90 -4.49
N ASN A 75 0.46 2.15 -3.19
CA ASN A 75 -0.34 1.57 -2.11
C ASN A 75 -0.49 0.03 -2.27
N PHE A 76 0.65 -0.64 -2.46
CA PHE A 76 0.75 -2.08 -2.74
C PHE A 76 -0.09 -2.48 -3.98
N GLY A 77 0.00 -1.67 -5.04
CA GLY A 77 -0.67 -1.91 -6.32
C GLY A 77 -2.16 -1.58 -6.35
N ARG A 78 -2.67 -0.83 -5.37
CA ARG A 78 -4.10 -0.51 -5.23
C ARG A 78 -4.46 0.93 -5.54
N SER A 79 -3.47 1.82 -5.69
CA SER A 79 -3.73 3.19 -6.10
C SER A 79 -4.34 3.22 -7.49
N GLU A 80 -5.26 4.16 -7.73
CA GLU A 80 -5.84 4.38 -9.07
C GLU A 80 -4.75 4.64 -10.12
N LEU A 81 -3.70 5.39 -9.76
CA LEU A 81 -2.56 5.64 -10.63
C LEU A 81 -1.88 4.34 -11.09
N SER A 82 -1.76 3.36 -10.20
CA SER A 82 -1.17 2.06 -10.53
C SER A 82 -2.13 1.11 -11.25
N THR A 83 -3.42 1.09 -10.90
CA THR A 83 -4.39 0.13 -11.47
C THR A 83 -4.90 0.56 -12.83
N SER A 84 -5.16 1.86 -13.03
CA SER A 84 -5.72 2.40 -14.27
C SER A 84 -4.64 2.79 -15.29
N TYR A 85 -3.45 3.19 -14.82
CA TYR A 85 -2.41 3.77 -15.67
C TYR A 85 -1.05 3.07 -15.56
N ASN A 86 -1.00 1.94 -14.85
CA ASN A 86 0.21 1.14 -14.63
C ASN A 86 1.40 1.93 -14.07
N ASN A 87 1.19 3.08 -13.39
CA ASN A 87 2.29 3.86 -12.83
C ASN A 87 2.47 3.49 -11.35
N TYR A 88 3.46 2.65 -11.08
CA TYR A 88 3.71 2.09 -9.75
C TYR A 88 4.70 2.91 -8.91
N PHE A 89 5.17 4.04 -9.43
CA PHE A 89 6.26 4.83 -8.84
C PHE A 89 5.93 6.31 -8.69
N GLY A 90 4.71 6.74 -9.03
CA GLY A 90 4.33 8.15 -8.96
C GLY A 90 5.12 9.05 -9.92
N ILE A 91 5.65 8.52 -11.03
CA ILE A 91 6.52 9.30 -11.92
C ILE A 91 5.68 10.35 -12.65
N LYS A 92 5.98 11.63 -12.37
CA LYS A 92 5.39 12.79 -13.04
C LYS A 92 5.77 12.85 -14.53
N ALA A 93 4.85 13.33 -15.36
CA ALA A 93 5.07 13.62 -16.76
C ALA A 93 5.58 15.06 -16.94
N LYS A 94 6.49 15.28 -17.90
CA LYS A 94 6.95 16.64 -18.26
C LYS A 94 5.95 17.38 -19.14
N SER A 95 5.15 16.64 -19.90
CA SER A 95 4.14 17.14 -20.82
C SER A 95 3.16 16.01 -21.13
N GLY A 96 1.86 16.31 -21.16
CA GLY A 96 0.80 15.31 -21.28
C GLY A 96 0.73 14.41 -20.04
N GLY A 97 0.03 13.27 -20.16
CA GLY A 97 -0.17 12.35 -19.05
C GLY A 97 -1.63 12.31 -18.58
N VAL A 98 -1.84 11.79 -17.38
CA VAL A 98 -3.12 11.88 -16.66
C VAL A 98 -2.96 12.87 -15.50
N GLU A 99 -3.88 13.83 -15.40
CA GLU A 99 -3.93 14.74 -14.27
C GLU A 99 -4.66 14.05 -13.10
N MET A 100 -4.01 13.99 -11.95
CA MET A 100 -4.59 13.40 -10.74
C MET A 100 -4.23 14.24 -9.53
N GLU A 101 -5.16 14.28 -8.56
CA GLU A 101 -4.89 14.89 -7.27
C GLU A 101 -3.86 14.04 -6.51
N THR A 102 -2.83 14.69 -5.99
CA THR A 102 -1.80 14.08 -5.15
C THR A 102 -1.54 14.95 -3.93
N LYS A 103 -0.93 14.35 -2.91
CA LYS A 103 -0.51 15.02 -1.70
C LYS A 103 0.95 15.43 -1.81
N GLU A 104 1.22 16.70 -1.61
CA GLU A 104 2.58 17.25 -1.52
C GLU A 104 2.81 17.97 -0.20
N TYR A 105 4.05 18.01 0.26
CA TYR A 105 4.45 18.73 1.44
C TYR A 105 5.13 20.04 1.04
N GLU A 106 4.52 21.16 1.40
CA GLU A 106 5.11 22.49 1.26
C GLU A 106 5.31 23.10 2.64
N ASN A 107 6.55 23.45 2.98
CA ASN A 107 6.92 23.95 4.32
C ASN A 107 6.45 23.04 5.47
N GLY A 108 6.45 21.72 5.24
CA GLY A 108 6.01 20.71 6.21
C GLY A 108 4.49 20.55 6.32
N VAL A 109 3.70 21.27 5.52
CA VAL A 109 2.23 21.16 5.49
C VAL A 109 1.80 20.36 4.26
N GLU A 110 1.00 19.31 4.48
CA GLU A 110 0.40 18.52 3.41
C GLU A 110 -0.66 19.34 2.66
N LYS A 111 -0.59 19.36 1.34
CA LYS A 111 -1.55 20.00 0.44
C LYS A 111 -1.93 19.06 -0.69
N SER A 112 -3.20 19.11 -1.07
CA SER A 112 -3.67 18.51 -2.31
C SER A 112 -3.35 19.40 -3.50
N VAL A 113 -2.71 18.85 -4.52
CA VAL A 113 -2.37 19.53 -5.77
C VAL A 113 -2.69 18.62 -6.96
N LEU A 114 -3.03 19.23 -8.10
CA LEU A 114 -3.23 18.51 -9.36
C LEU A 114 -1.90 18.40 -10.09
N GLU A 115 -1.47 17.17 -10.39
CA GLU A 115 -0.17 16.90 -11.01
C GLU A 115 -0.30 15.97 -12.21
N PRO A 116 0.47 16.19 -13.29
CA PRO A 116 0.46 15.29 -14.44
C PRO A 116 1.36 14.08 -14.18
N PHE A 117 0.78 12.87 -14.26
CA PHE A 117 1.50 11.61 -14.12
C PHE A 117 1.66 10.90 -15.46
N LYS A 118 2.78 10.18 -15.60
CA LYS A 118 2.96 9.26 -16.73
C LYS A 118 1.96 8.11 -16.65
N LYS A 119 1.55 7.62 -17.82
CA LYS A 119 0.82 6.37 -18.01
C LYS A 119 1.69 5.37 -18.76
N TYR A 120 1.50 4.09 -18.47
CA TYR A 120 2.28 3.02 -19.06
C TYR A 120 1.39 1.89 -19.59
N ASP A 121 1.89 1.18 -20.60
CA ASP A 121 1.18 0.02 -21.16
C ASP A 121 1.17 -1.18 -20.21
N SER A 122 2.11 -1.23 -19.24
CA SER A 122 2.22 -2.32 -18.27
C SER A 122 3.03 -1.93 -17.04
N LYS A 123 2.84 -2.68 -15.95
CA LYS A 123 3.70 -2.64 -14.75
C LYS A 123 5.18 -2.73 -15.11
N LYS A 124 5.56 -3.64 -16.01
CA LYS A 124 6.95 -3.80 -16.48
C LYS A 124 7.50 -2.54 -17.14
N ALA A 125 6.69 -1.81 -17.90
CA ALA A 125 7.10 -0.56 -18.52
C ALA A 125 7.37 0.53 -17.46
N SER A 126 6.52 0.64 -16.45
CA SER A 126 6.73 1.58 -15.33
C SER A 126 8.00 1.26 -14.53
N PHE A 127 8.24 -0.01 -14.19
CA PHE A 127 9.49 -0.42 -13.53
C PHE A 127 10.73 -0.11 -14.37
N LYS A 128 10.69 -0.35 -15.68
CA LYS A 128 11.80 -0.02 -16.57
C LYS A 128 12.08 1.48 -16.64
N ASP A 129 11.05 2.31 -16.65
CA ASP A 129 11.21 3.77 -16.67
C ASP A 129 11.74 4.29 -15.33
N TYR A 130 11.27 3.74 -14.21
CA TYR A 130 11.83 4.00 -12.88
C TYR A 130 13.32 3.65 -12.83
N GLY A 131 13.69 2.43 -13.24
CA GLY A 131 15.08 1.98 -13.24
C GLY A 131 15.97 2.88 -14.10
N LYS A 132 15.48 3.29 -15.28
CA LYS A 132 16.17 4.25 -16.15
C LYS A 132 16.27 5.64 -15.49
N LEU A 133 15.22 6.13 -14.86
CA LEU A 133 15.19 7.44 -14.21
C LEU A 133 16.28 7.54 -13.14
N ILE A 134 16.32 6.58 -12.21
CA ILE A 134 17.30 6.59 -11.12
C ILE A 134 18.72 6.38 -11.65
N SER A 135 18.91 5.45 -12.60
CA SER A 135 20.25 5.15 -13.12
C SER A 135 20.81 6.21 -14.07
N THR A 136 19.98 7.04 -14.73
CA THR A 136 20.49 7.95 -15.80
C THR A 136 20.34 9.43 -15.52
N ALA A 137 19.37 9.86 -14.70
CA ALA A 137 19.17 11.29 -14.47
C ALA A 137 20.31 11.88 -13.61
N ALA A 138 20.85 13.02 -14.04
CA ALA A 138 21.98 13.69 -13.36
C ALA A 138 21.72 13.94 -11.87
N ARG A 139 20.48 14.27 -11.49
CA ARG A 139 20.13 14.48 -10.08
C ARG A 139 20.35 13.26 -9.18
N TYR A 140 20.34 12.05 -9.72
CA TYR A 140 20.53 10.80 -8.98
C TYR A 140 21.93 10.20 -9.13
N GLU A 141 22.90 10.95 -9.66
CA GLU A 141 24.27 10.44 -9.86
C GLU A 141 24.85 9.82 -8.59
N LYS A 142 24.69 10.49 -7.44
CA LYS A 142 25.18 10.00 -6.13
C LYS A 142 24.52 8.69 -5.67
N VAL A 143 23.29 8.40 -6.13
CA VAL A 143 22.57 7.17 -5.74
C VAL A 143 23.29 5.92 -6.26
N ARG A 144 24.05 6.05 -7.36
CA ARG A 144 24.78 4.93 -7.99
C ARG A 144 25.94 4.42 -7.14
N ASP A 145 26.45 5.25 -6.24
CA ASP A 145 27.56 4.93 -5.35
C ASP A 145 27.09 4.51 -3.94
N ALA A 146 25.77 4.42 -3.72
CA ALA A 146 25.21 4.02 -2.45
C ALA A 146 25.63 2.58 -2.09
N LYS A 147 26.04 2.37 -0.84
CA LYS A 147 26.59 1.09 -0.35
C LYS A 147 25.53 0.13 0.14
N ASP A 148 24.38 0.66 0.55
CA ASP A 148 23.26 -0.11 1.03
C ASP A 148 21.92 0.59 0.71
N TYR A 149 20.83 -0.12 0.98
CA TYR A 149 19.49 0.38 0.73
C TYR A 149 19.14 1.64 1.54
N LYS A 150 19.71 1.83 2.73
CA LYS A 150 19.45 3.00 3.59
C LYS A 150 20.10 4.24 3.00
N GLU A 151 21.35 4.13 2.58
CA GLU A 151 22.06 5.19 1.87
C GLU A 151 21.36 5.51 0.54
N ALA A 152 20.99 4.49 -0.24
CA ALA A 152 20.34 4.68 -1.53
C ALA A 152 19.04 5.48 -1.40
N ILE A 153 18.13 5.09 -0.50
CA ILE A 153 16.85 5.78 -0.37
C ILE A 153 16.96 7.16 0.29
N THR A 154 17.92 7.34 1.20
CA THR A 154 18.23 8.65 1.77
C THR A 154 18.71 9.61 0.69
N LEU A 155 19.59 9.14 -0.21
CA LEU A 155 20.05 9.92 -1.36
C LEU A 155 18.90 10.21 -2.32
N ILE A 156 18.08 9.22 -2.68
CA ILE A 156 16.90 9.41 -3.54
C ILE A 156 15.96 10.49 -2.98
N GLN A 157 15.70 10.50 -1.67
CA GLN A 157 14.93 11.57 -1.02
C GLN A 157 15.64 12.92 -1.14
N SER A 158 16.94 12.99 -0.80
CA SER A 158 17.71 14.24 -0.86
C SER A 158 17.78 14.85 -2.27
N CYS A 159 17.68 14.01 -3.30
CA CYS A 159 17.63 14.39 -4.71
C CYS A 159 16.24 14.85 -5.19
N GLY A 160 15.26 14.93 -4.30
CA GLY A 160 13.92 15.46 -4.57
C GLY A 160 12.98 14.46 -5.25
N TYR A 161 13.04 13.17 -4.92
CA TYR A 161 12.05 12.20 -5.39
C TYR A 161 10.66 12.46 -4.81
N ALA A 162 10.58 12.76 -3.51
CA ALA A 162 9.35 13.05 -2.78
C ALA A 162 9.54 14.29 -1.89
N THR A 163 8.46 15.03 -1.66
CA THR A 163 8.44 16.21 -0.78
C THR A 163 8.20 15.85 0.68
N ASP A 164 7.71 14.65 0.97
CA ASP A 164 7.50 14.14 2.33
C ASP A 164 8.83 14.03 3.10
N PRO A 165 8.99 14.72 4.24
CA PRO A 165 10.22 14.65 5.04
C PRO A 165 10.53 13.26 5.59
N ASN A 166 9.53 12.38 5.70
CA ASN A 166 9.67 11.01 6.23
C ASN A 166 9.75 9.95 5.13
N TYR A 167 9.93 10.34 3.86
CA TYR A 167 9.87 9.42 2.73
C TYR A 167 10.82 8.22 2.85
N ALA A 168 12.12 8.47 3.07
CA ALA A 168 13.12 7.43 3.21
C ALA A 168 12.80 6.49 4.38
N LYS A 169 12.33 7.05 5.50
CA LYS A 169 11.91 6.25 6.65
C LYS A 169 10.76 5.30 6.28
N LYS A 170 9.72 5.79 5.59
CA LYS A 170 8.58 4.96 5.18
C LYS A 170 9.00 3.80 4.27
N VAL A 171 9.94 4.03 3.37
CA VAL A 171 10.46 2.99 2.48
C VAL A 171 11.33 1.99 3.25
N ILE A 172 12.22 2.46 4.15
CA ILE A 172 13.02 1.61 5.04
C ILE A 172 12.11 0.73 5.89
N ASP A 173 11.05 1.29 6.46
CA ASP A 173 10.08 0.54 7.28
C ASP A 173 9.43 -0.60 6.46
N ILE A 174 9.17 -0.40 5.16
CA ILE A 174 8.67 -1.47 4.27
C ILE A 174 9.77 -2.52 4.02
N ILE A 175 11.00 -2.09 3.72
CA ILE A 175 12.13 -3.01 3.50
C ILE A 175 12.34 -3.91 4.72
N GLU A 176 12.40 -3.32 5.92
CA GLU A 176 12.62 -4.05 7.17
C GLU A 176 11.41 -4.92 7.53
N LYS A 177 10.17 -4.41 7.37
CA LYS A 177 8.95 -5.17 7.68
C LYS A 177 8.81 -6.45 6.85
N TYR A 178 9.13 -6.38 5.56
CA TYR A 178 8.99 -7.52 4.64
C TYR A 178 10.32 -8.24 4.37
N ASN A 179 11.36 -7.93 5.15
CA ASN A 179 12.68 -8.54 5.03
C ASN A 179 13.27 -8.47 3.61
N LEU A 180 13.06 -7.35 2.91
CA LEU A 180 13.40 -7.22 1.48
C LEU A 180 14.90 -7.03 1.22
N MET A 181 15.69 -6.74 2.25
CA MET A 181 17.15 -6.58 2.11
C MET A 181 17.85 -7.89 1.71
N GLU A 182 17.22 -9.05 1.94
CA GLU A 182 17.75 -10.33 1.45
C GLU A 182 17.86 -10.37 -0.08
N LEU A 183 16.97 -9.64 -0.77
CA LEU A 183 16.92 -9.56 -2.22
C LEU A 183 18.15 -8.84 -2.82
N ASP A 184 18.86 -8.03 -2.02
CA ASP A 184 19.98 -7.23 -2.50
C ASP A 184 21.25 -8.06 -2.75
N ASN A 185 21.28 -9.29 -2.27
CA ASN A 185 22.40 -10.22 -2.45
C ASN A 185 22.15 -11.29 -3.53
N GLU A 186 20.95 -11.29 -4.15
CA GLU A 186 20.60 -12.20 -5.24
C GLU A 186 21.19 -11.74 -6.57
#